data_AF-A0A6L9YCI3-F1
#
_entry.id   AF-A0A6L9YCI3-F1
#
_cell.length_a   1.000
_cell.length_b   1.000
_cell.length_c   1.000
_cell.angle_alpha   90.00
_cell.angle_beta   90.00
_cell.angle_gamma   90.00
#
_symmetry.space_group_name_H-M   'P 1'
#
loop_
_entity.id
_entity.type
_entity.pdbx_description
1 polymer ?
#
loop_
_entity_poly.entity_id
_entity_poly.type
_entity_poly.pdbx_seq_one_letter_code
_entity_poly.pdbx_strand_id
1 'polypeptide(L)'
;MAEILPTAGKLDDLQPLVTEMLDYFPESWSIWSKAGQVLVEHFNDATKGCRVCAKAVALMPQLASPWFHHGRVLALAGKHFEALEALEEGWQRLPEQGGYLQSVPAAVWLAQSYQALGDHPSSRKWWTEACDRAQALIDYNPASAYYWQGKTLWALGDKTRAMQAYRSALSHQLLYPTRGEVKPLQQQ
;
A
#
# COMPACT_ATOMS: atom_id res chain seq x y z
N MET A 1 10.19 -32.16 19.18
CA MET A 1 8.76 -32.01 19.50
C MET A 1 8.43 -30.53 19.43
N ALA A 2 8.11 -30.03 18.23
CA ALA A 2 7.66 -28.67 18.06
C ALA A 2 6.16 -28.64 18.40
N GLU A 3 5.79 -27.85 19.40
CA GLU A 3 4.40 -27.53 19.67
C GLU A 3 3.82 -26.85 18.45
N ILE A 4 2.88 -27.56 17.82
CA ILE A 4 1.99 -27.05 16.78
C ILE A 4 1.20 -25.92 17.44
N LEU A 5 1.57 -24.68 17.17
CA LEU A 5 0.83 -23.48 17.58
C LEU A 5 -0.62 -23.61 17.10
N PRO A 6 -1.62 -23.70 18.00
CA PRO A 6 -3.01 -23.81 17.61
C PRO A 6 -3.56 -22.40 17.39
N THR A 7 -3.40 -21.84 16.19
CA THR A 7 -4.11 -20.60 15.80
C THR A 7 -4.44 -20.53 14.30
N ALA A 8 -4.83 -21.68 13.71
CA ALA A 8 -5.69 -21.73 12.53
C ALA A 8 -7.17 -21.66 12.98
N GLY A 9 -7.51 -20.61 13.75
CA GLY A 9 -8.89 -20.32 14.13
C GLY A 9 -9.67 -19.79 12.91
N LYS A 10 -10.06 -20.73 12.05
CA LYS A 10 -11.15 -20.64 11.06
C LYS A 10 -11.08 -19.47 10.07
N LEU A 11 -10.24 -19.68 9.06
CA LEU A 11 -10.39 -19.10 7.72
C LEU A 11 -11.43 -19.89 6.90
N ASP A 12 -12.54 -20.32 7.54
CA ASP A 12 -13.47 -21.34 7.04
C ASP A 12 -14.24 -20.98 5.76
N ASP A 13 -13.96 -19.82 5.17
CA ASP A 13 -14.63 -19.36 3.96
C ASP A 13 -13.71 -18.41 3.18
N LEU A 14 -12.51 -18.91 2.88
CA LEU A 14 -11.62 -18.28 1.90
C LEU A 14 -11.86 -18.90 0.52
N GLN A 15 -11.69 -18.06 -0.50
CA GLN A 15 -11.74 -18.50 -1.89
C GLN A 15 -10.67 -19.60 -2.10
N PRO A 16 -10.97 -20.70 -2.82
CA PRO A 16 -10.09 -21.87 -2.89
C PRO A 16 -8.64 -21.54 -3.27
N LEU A 17 -8.45 -20.64 -4.24
CA LEU A 17 -7.12 -20.20 -4.67
C LEU A 17 -6.36 -19.45 -3.56
N VAL A 18 -7.06 -18.64 -2.76
CA VAL A 18 -6.46 -17.91 -1.63
C VAL A 18 -6.07 -18.89 -0.52
N THR A 19 -6.93 -19.87 -0.23
CA THR A 19 -6.63 -20.94 0.74
C THR A 19 -5.39 -21.72 0.31
N GLU A 20 -5.37 -22.18 -0.93
CA GLU A 20 -4.25 -22.94 -1.49
C GLU A 20 -2.93 -22.15 -1.41
N MET A 21 -2.94 -20.86 -1.79
CA MET A 21 -1.76 -20.00 -1.67
C MET A 21 -1.25 -19.87 -0.23
N LEU A 22 -2.15 -19.77 0.75
CA LEU A 22 -1.78 -19.63 2.16
C LEU A 22 -1.29 -20.94 2.76
N ASP A 23 -1.82 -22.08 2.29
CA ASP A 23 -1.39 -23.41 2.72
C ASP A 23 0.01 -23.75 2.19
N TYR A 24 0.36 -23.33 0.97
CA TYR A 24 1.71 -23.52 0.42
C TYR A 24 2.76 -22.59 1.04
N PHE A 25 2.35 -21.40 1.49
CA PHE A 25 3.27 -20.38 2.00
C PHE A 25 2.84 -19.81 3.37
N PRO A 26 2.70 -20.65 4.41
CA PRO A 26 2.10 -20.24 5.68
C PRO A 26 2.94 -19.21 6.46
N GLU A 27 4.25 -19.18 6.22
CA GLU A 27 5.18 -18.28 6.93
C GLU A 27 5.50 -17.00 6.12
N SER A 28 4.93 -16.85 4.92
CA SER A 28 5.25 -15.72 4.04
C SER A 28 4.32 -14.52 4.28
N TRP A 29 4.77 -13.55 5.07
CA TRP A 29 4.01 -12.32 5.36
C TRP A 29 3.51 -11.61 4.09
N SER A 30 4.28 -11.67 2.99
CA SER A 30 3.94 -11.01 1.72
C SER A 30 2.75 -11.69 1.05
N ILE A 31 2.63 -13.01 1.15
CA ILE A 31 1.48 -13.79 0.64
C ILE A 31 0.23 -13.49 1.48
N TRP A 32 0.34 -13.49 2.81
CA TRP A 32 -0.77 -13.09 3.70
C TRP A 32 -1.26 -11.67 3.41
N SER A 33 -0.33 -10.73 3.21
CA SER A 33 -0.67 -9.36 2.82
C SER A 33 -1.39 -9.30 1.48
N LYS A 34 -0.91 -10.05 0.49
CA LYS A 34 -1.48 -10.04 -0.86
C LYS A 34 -2.85 -10.71 -0.88
N ALA A 35 -3.02 -11.82 -0.17
CA ALA A 35 -4.30 -12.49 0.03
C ALA A 35 -5.33 -11.54 0.65
N GLY A 36 -4.95 -10.81 1.70
CA GLY A 36 -5.80 -9.79 2.32
C GLY A 36 -6.24 -8.71 1.33
N GLN A 37 -5.31 -8.17 0.55
CA GLN A 37 -5.63 -7.18 -0.49
C GLN A 37 -6.61 -7.73 -1.53
N VAL A 38 -6.36 -8.95 -2.05
CA VAL A 38 -7.22 -9.59 -3.06
C VAL A 38 -8.65 -9.78 -2.55
N LEU A 39 -8.81 -10.16 -1.29
CA LEU A 39 -10.14 -10.31 -0.67
C LEU A 39 -10.91 -8.98 -0.63
N VAL A 40 -10.24 -7.87 -0.34
CA VAL A 40 -10.88 -6.54 -0.34
C VAL A 40 -11.20 -6.07 -1.76
N GLU A 41 -10.22 -6.10 -2.67
CA GLU A 41 -10.34 -5.48 -3.99
C GLU A 41 -11.17 -6.31 -5.00
N HIS A 42 -11.09 -7.64 -4.94
CA HIS A 42 -11.68 -8.52 -5.95
C HIS A 42 -12.88 -9.32 -5.45
N PHE A 43 -12.96 -9.56 -4.15
CA PHE A 43 -14.06 -10.32 -3.55
C PHE A 43 -14.99 -9.46 -2.68
N ASN A 44 -14.68 -8.15 -2.55
CA ASN A 44 -15.45 -7.21 -1.74
C ASN A 44 -15.65 -7.68 -0.28
N ASP A 45 -14.73 -8.50 0.25
CA ASP A 45 -14.76 -9.04 1.60
C ASP A 45 -13.76 -8.28 2.47
N ALA A 46 -14.14 -7.04 2.79
CA ALA A 46 -13.35 -6.11 3.59
C ALA A 46 -12.96 -6.71 4.96
N THR A 47 -13.91 -7.36 5.63
CA THR A 47 -13.72 -7.92 6.97
C THR A 47 -12.72 -9.07 6.96
N LYS A 48 -12.88 -10.06 6.05
CA LYS A 48 -11.91 -11.16 5.95
C LYS A 48 -10.56 -10.66 5.43
N GLY A 49 -10.55 -9.76 4.45
CA GLY A 49 -9.32 -9.20 3.88
C GLY A 49 -8.45 -8.52 4.93
N CYS A 50 -9.05 -7.68 5.80
CA CYS A 50 -8.32 -7.06 6.92
C CYS A 50 -7.79 -8.10 7.90
N ARG A 51 -8.59 -9.11 8.26
CA ARG A 51 -8.18 -10.18 9.20
C ARG A 51 -7.04 -11.03 8.65
N VAL A 52 -7.11 -11.40 7.38
CA VAL A 52 -6.04 -12.15 6.68
C VAL A 52 -4.78 -11.31 6.60
N CYS A 53 -4.88 -10.02 6.25
CA CYS A 53 -3.72 -9.15 6.18
C CYS A 53 -3.07 -8.93 7.56
N ALA A 54 -3.83 -8.90 8.65
CA ALA A 54 -3.29 -8.75 10.01
C ALA A 54 -2.33 -9.88 10.40
N LYS A 55 -2.50 -11.09 9.85
CA LYS A 55 -1.55 -12.21 10.04
C LYS A 55 -0.16 -11.89 9.48
N ALA A 56 -0.06 -11.08 8.42
CA ALA A 56 1.24 -10.66 7.90
C ALA A 56 2.05 -9.86 8.93
N VAL A 57 1.38 -9.00 9.69
CA VAL A 57 1.99 -8.23 10.79
C VAL A 57 2.44 -9.16 11.91
N ALA A 58 1.61 -10.15 12.27
CA ALA A 58 1.97 -11.13 13.29
C ALA A 58 3.19 -11.99 12.92
N LEU A 59 3.39 -12.28 11.63
CA LEU A 59 4.55 -13.03 11.14
C LEU A 59 5.85 -12.21 11.20
N MET A 60 5.79 -10.92 10.86
CA MET A 60 6.97 -10.05 10.80
C MET A 60 6.71 -8.69 11.48
N PRO A 61 6.55 -8.65 12.82
CA PRO A 61 6.11 -7.44 13.54
C PRO A 61 7.15 -6.32 13.56
N GLN A 62 8.42 -6.63 13.30
CA GLN A 62 9.53 -5.67 13.29
C GLN A 62 9.82 -5.06 11.93
N LEU A 63 9.22 -5.60 10.85
CA LEU A 63 9.43 -5.10 9.49
C LEU A 63 8.36 -4.05 9.17
N ALA A 64 8.72 -2.93 8.53
CA ALA A 64 7.73 -1.91 8.13
C ALA A 64 6.72 -2.40 7.07
N SER A 65 7.14 -3.30 6.17
CA SER A 65 6.37 -3.72 5.00
C SER A 65 5.00 -4.34 5.30
N PRO A 66 4.87 -5.33 6.21
CA PRO A 66 3.59 -5.89 6.59
C PRO A 66 2.64 -4.85 7.19
N TRP A 67 3.15 -3.92 8.00
CA TRP A 67 2.36 -2.83 8.58
C TRP A 67 1.81 -1.90 7.51
N PHE A 68 2.63 -1.49 6.55
CA PHE A 68 2.17 -0.67 5.43
C PHE A 68 1.14 -1.37 4.56
N HIS A 69 1.34 -2.66 4.29
CA HIS A 69 0.37 -3.45 3.54
C HIS A 69 -0.94 -3.60 4.32
N HIS A 70 -0.88 -3.82 5.63
CA HIS A 70 -2.05 -3.90 6.49
C HIS A 70 -2.82 -2.58 6.51
N GLY A 71 -2.13 -1.47 6.72
CA GLY A 71 -2.72 -0.14 6.68
C GLY A 71 -3.35 0.21 5.33
N ARG A 72 -2.72 -0.18 4.21
CA ARG A 72 -3.34 -0.07 2.88
C ARG A 72 -4.64 -0.86 2.78
N VAL A 73 -4.65 -2.12 3.22
CA VAL A 73 -5.84 -2.97 3.17
C VAL A 73 -6.97 -2.40 4.03
N LEU A 74 -6.64 -1.86 5.20
CA LEU A 74 -7.59 -1.15 6.07
C LEU A 74 -8.16 0.10 5.38
N ALA A 75 -7.30 0.91 4.74
CA ALA A 75 -7.75 2.10 4.01
C ALA A 75 -8.66 1.75 2.83
N LEU A 76 -8.35 0.69 2.07
CA LEU A 76 -9.20 0.17 0.99
C LEU A 76 -10.55 -0.34 1.51
N ALA A 77 -10.58 -0.87 2.74
CA ALA A 77 -11.78 -1.28 3.43
C ALA A 77 -12.57 -0.11 4.06
N GLY A 78 -12.12 1.14 3.88
CA GLY A 78 -12.74 2.35 4.47
C GLY A 78 -12.46 2.54 5.97
N LYS A 79 -11.60 1.70 6.55
CA LYS A 79 -11.21 1.72 7.97
C LYS A 79 -10.05 2.68 8.19
N HIS A 80 -10.32 3.97 7.98
CA HIS A 80 -9.26 4.99 7.93
C HIS A 80 -8.57 5.23 9.28
N PHE A 81 -9.27 5.11 10.41
CA PHE A 81 -8.64 5.23 11.74
C PHE A 81 -7.64 4.09 11.98
N GLU A 82 -8.07 2.83 11.81
CA GLU A 82 -7.16 1.69 11.97
C GLU A 82 -6.03 1.70 10.92
N ALA A 83 -6.30 2.21 9.72
CA ALA A 83 -5.29 2.37 8.69
C ALA A 83 -4.18 3.33 9.13
N LEU A 84 -4.51 4.47 9.75
CA LEU A 84 -3.53 5.41 10.27
C LEU A 84 -2.64 4.75 11.32
N GLU A 85 -3.24 4.07 12.31
CA GLU A 85 -2.50 3.35 13.35
C GLU A 85 -1.49 2.36 12.74
N ALA A 86 -1.95 1.50 11.82
CA ALA A 86 -1.09 0.52 11.18
C ALA A 86 0.02 1.15 10.32
N LEU A 87 -0.29 2.23 9.59
CA LEU A 87 0.69 2.92 8.75
C LEU A 87 1.74 3.64 9.60
N GLU A 88 1.35 4.26 10.73
CA GLU A 88 2.26 4.95 11.64
C GLU A 88 3.18 3.96 12.37
N GLU A 89 2.66 2.80 12.79
CA GLU A 89 3.48 1.71 13.32
C GLU A 89 4.52 1.23 12.29
N GLY A 90 4.10 1.05 11.03
CA GLY A 90 5.04 0.75 9.95
C GLY A 90 6.10 1.83 9.75
N TRP A 91 5.71 3.09 9.90
CA TRP A 91 6.60 4.24 9.73
C TRP A 91 7.70 4.28 10.78
N GLN A 92 7.37 3.97 12.04
CA GLN A 92 8.34 3.88 13.14
C GLN A 92 9.37 2.75 12.95
N ARG A 93 9.05 1.76 12.11
CA ARG A 93 9.91 0.60 11.80
C ARG A 93 10.69 0.76 10.50
N LEU A 94 10.66 1.95 9.88
CA LEU A 94 11.45 2.22 8.69
C LEU A 94 12.94 2.17 9.03
N PRO A 95 13.76 1.42 8.27
CA PRO A 95 15.20 1.51 8.43
C PRO A 95 15.69 2.89 7.94
N GLU A 96 16.64 3.48 8.66
CA GLU A 96 17.26 4.77 8.29
C GLU A 96 17.87 4.73 6.87
N GLN A 97 18.34 3.56 6.44
CA GLN A 97 18.84 3.31 5.09
C GLN A 97 17.91 2.36 4.33
N GLY A 98 17.45 2.76 3.14
CA GLY A 98 16.69 1.89 2.22
C GLY A 98 15.16 1.81 2.44
N GLY A 99 14.61 2.51 3.44
CA GLY A 99 13.16 2.57 3.67
C GLY A 99 12.35 3.31 2.58
N TYR A 100 13.03 3.97 1.65
CA TYR A 100 12.44 4.89 0.66
C TYR A 100 11.40 4.23 -0.25
N LEU A 101 11.67 3.03 -0.77
CA LEU A 101 10.81 2.37 -1.77
C LEU A 101 9.38 2.12 -1.25
N GLN A 102 9.28 1.76 0.02
CA GLN A 102 8.00 1.36 0.64
C GLN A 102 7.33 2.53 1.36
N SER A 103 8.12 3.53 1.75
CA SER A 103 7.65 4.73 2.43
C SER A 103 6.80 5.65 1.54
N VAL A 104 7.05 5.70 0.23
CA VAL A 104 6.25 6.55 -0.67
C VAL A 104 4.79 6.10 -0.75
N PRO A 105 4.47 4.83 -1.09
CA PRO A 105 3.10 4.35 -1.04
C PRO A 105 2.47 4.53 0.36
N ALA A 106 3.20 4.26 1.43
CA ALA A 106 2.69 4.40 2.80
C ALA A 106 2.30 5.85 3.14
N ALA A 107 3.14 6.83 2.80
CA ALA A 107 2.85 8.25 2.98
C ALA A 107 1.61 8.68 2.17
N VAL A 108 1.43 8.14 0.97
CA VAL A 108 0.21 8.38 0.18
C VAL A 108 -1.04 7.83 0.89
N TRP A 109 -0.99 6.60 1.43
CA TRP A 109 -2.12 6.04 2.16
C TRP A 109 -2.43 6.77 3.46
N LEU A 110 -1.40 7.27 4.16
CA LEU A 110 -1.55 8.16 5.31
C LEU A 110 -2.26 9.44 4.90
N ALA A 111 -1.78 10.10 3.85
CA ALA A 111 -2.36 11.33 3.35
C ALA A 111 -3.83 11.17 2.94
N GLN A 112 -4.16 10.07 2.25
CA GLN A 112 -5.53 9.73 1.86
C GLN A 112 -6.43 9.43 3.06
N SER A 113 -5.92 8.73 4.07
CA SER A 113 -6.69 8.40 5.27
C SER A 113 -6.96 9.64 6.12
N TYR A 114 -5.96 10.51 6.34
CA TYR A 114 -6.16 11.82 6.99
C TYR A 114 -7.17 12.67 6.21
N GLN A 115 -7.10 12.67 4.87
CA GLN A 115 -8.06 13.40 4.04
C GLN A 115 -9.49 12.88 4.20
N ALA A 116 -9.67 11.56 4.23
CA ALA A 116 -10.97 10.92 4.41
C ALA A 116 -11.57 11.22 5.79
N LEU A 117 -10.73 11.41 6.80
CA LEU A 117 -11.13 11.81 8.16
C LEU A 117 -11.33 13.33 8.33
N GLY A 118 -11.06 14.13 7.29
CA GLY A 118 -11.22 15.59 7.30
C GLY A 118 -10.04 16.37 7.86
N ASP A 119 -8.93 15.72 8.23
CA ASP A 119 -7.70 16.37 8.67
C ASP A 119 -6.85 16.79 7.45
N HIS A 120 -7.25 17.92 6.86
CA HIS A 120 -6.56 18.50 5.72
C HIS A 120 -5.11 18.94 6.01
N PRO A 121 -4.76 19.52 7.18
CA PRO A 121 -3.38 19.84 7.53
C PRO A 121 -2.46 18.62 7.53
N SER A 122 -2.83 17.54 8.23
CA SER A 122 -2.02 16.32 8.30
C SER A 122 -1.97 15.62 6.95
N SER A 123 -3.09 15.60 6.21
CA SER A 123 -3.11 15.09 4.84
C SER A 123 -2.11 15.81 3.94
N ARG A 124 -2.10 17.15 3.94
CA ARG A 124 -1.16 17.95 3.15
C ARG A 124 0.29 17.66 3.53
N LYS A 125 0.59 17.55 4.84
CA LYS A 125 1.93 17.18 5.32
C LYS A 125 2.40 15.85 4.72
N TRP A 126 1.55 14.83 4.77
CA TRP A 126 1.88 13.50 4.22
C TRP A 126 1.96 13.47 2.70
N TRP A 127 1.16 14.29 2.00
CA TRP A 127 1.30 14.46 0.55
C TRP A 127 2.64 15.08 0.16
N THR A 128 3.11 16.07 0.91
CA THR A 128 4.44 16.67 0.71
C THR A 128 5.55 15.65 0.99
N GLU A 129 5.49 14.93 2.12
CA GLU A 129 6.44 13.87 2.46
C GLU A 129 6.52 12.78 1.36
N ALA A 130 5.37 12.37 0.83
CA ALA A 130 5.30 11.41 -0.27
C ALA A 130 5.97 11.94 -1.54
N CYS A 131 5.81 13.22 -1.86
CA CYS A 131 6.43 13.86 -3.02
C CYS A 131 7.96 13.92 -2.87
N ASP A 132 8.46 14.33 -1.71
CA ASP A 132 9.89 14.44 -1.42
C ASP A 132 10.57 13.08 -1.47
N ARG A 133 9.95 12.06 -0.88
CA ARG A 133 10.46 10.68 -0.96
C ARG A 133 10.40 10.11 -2.37
N ALA A 134 9.37 10.44 -3.15
CA ALA A 134 9.28 10.01 -4.54
C ALA A 134 10.42 10.60 -5.38
N GLN A 135 10.83 11.86 -5.10
CA GLN A 135 11.99 12.46 -5.76
C GLN A 135 13.28 11.68 -5.48
N ALA A 136 13.48 11.22 -4.25
CA ALA A 136 14.64 10.40 -3.88
C ALA A 136 14.64 8.99 -4.53
N LEU A 137 13.51 8.54 -5.09
CA LEU A 137 13.40 7.26 -5.78
C LEU A 137 13.76 7.31 -7.26
N ILE A 138 13.92 8.50 -7.86
CA ILE A 138 14.12 8.65 -9.31
C ILE A 138 15.37 7.88 -9.77
N ASP A 139 16.44 7.92 -8.98
CA ASP A 139 17.71 7.28 -9.34
C ASP A 139 17.67 5.75 -9.24
N TYR A 140 16.70 5.19 -8.51
CA TYR A 140 16.58 3.74 -8.27
C TYR A 140 15.47 3.10 -9.11
N ASN A 141 14.31 3.77 -9.19
CA ASN A 141 13.15 3.31 -9.93
C ASN A 141 12.39 4.53 -10.49
N PRO A 142 12.86 5.09 -11.62
CA PRO A 142 12.32 6.33 -12.17
C PRO A 142 10.84 6.19 -12.52
N ALA A 143 10.42 5.05 -13.07
CA ALA A 143 9.02 4.84 -13.44
C ALA A 143 8.08 4.89 -12.22
N SER A 144 8.41 4.18 -11.14
CA SER A 144 7.62 4.23 -9.91
C SER A 144 7.71 5.60 -9.24
N ALA A 145 8.87 6.24 -9.25
CA ALA A 145 9.07 7.57 -8.69
C ALA A 145 8.16 8.60 -9.36
N TYR A 146 8.18 8.66 -10.70
CA TYR A 146 7.34 9.55 -11.48
C TYR A 146 5.84 9.24 -11.34
N TYR A 147 5.46 7.97 -11.20
CA TYR A 147 4.06 7.60 -10.90
C TYR A 147 3.60 8.19 -9.57
N TRP A 148 4.38 8.01 -8.50
CA TRP A 148 4.03 8.54 -7.19
C TRP A 148 4.11 10.07 -7.14
N GLN A 149 5.05 10.70 -7.86
CA GLN A 149 5.07 12.15 -8.04
C GLN A 149 3.80 12.65 -8.73
N GLY A 150 3.37 11.99 -9.80
CA GLY A 150 2.11 12.34 -10.47
C GLY A 150 0.92 12.28 -9.52
N LYS A 151 0.82 11.21 -8.71
CA LYS A 151 -0.28 11.03 -7.74
C LYS A 151 -0.27 12.09 -6.65
N THR A 152 0.90 12.39 -6.09
CA THR A 152 1.05 13.37 -5.00
C THR A 152 0.83 14.81 -5.48
N LEU A 153 1.41 15.21 -6.62
CA LEU A 153 1.21 16.53 -7.22
C LEU A 153 -0.26 16.76 -7.60
N TRP A 154 -0.94 15.73 -8.10
CA TRP A 154 -2.36 15.81 -8.39
C TRP A 154 -3.17 16.09 -7.12
N ALA A 155 -2.89 15.37 -6.03
CA ALA A 155 -3.54 15.57 -4.74
C ALA A 155 -3.25 16.95 -4.12
N LEU A 156 -2.06 17.50 -4.36
CA LEU A 156 -1.65 18.85 -3.93
C LEU A 156 -2.26 19.98 -4.78
N GLY A 157 -2.87 19.64 -5.93
CA GLY A 157 -3.55 20.58 -6.83
C GLY A 157 -2.72 21.04 -8.03
N ASP A 158 -1.45 20.62 -8.15
CA ASP A 158 -0.60 20.92 -9.31
C ASP A 158 -0.81 19.89 -10.42
N LYS A 159 -1.96 20.00 -11.08
CA LYS A 159 -2.36 19.08 -12.16
C LYS A 159 -1.40 19.13 -13.35
N THR A 160 -0.79 20.28 -13.63
CA THR A 160 0.13 20.46 -14.76
C THR A 160 1.39 19.64 -14.55
N ARG A 161 2.05 19.77 -13.40
CA ARG A 161 3.24 18.96 -13.08
C ARG A 161 2.89 17.50 -12.89
N ALA A 162 1.71 17.20 -12.34
CA ALA A 162 1.23 15.82 -12.22
C ALA A 162 1.17 15.10 -13.58
N MET A 163 0.59 15.77 -14.60
CA MET A 163 0.51 15.21 -15.95
C MET A 163 1.88 15.03 -16.60
N GLN A 164 2.83 15.93 -16.34
CA GLN A 164 4.22 15.77 -16.79
C GLN A 164 4.87 14.56 -16.12
N ALA A 165 4.73 14.41 -14.80
CA ALA A 165 5.27 13.27 -14.07
C ALA A 165 4.67 11.94 -14.57
N TYR A 166 3.35 11.85 -14.79
CA TYR A 166 2.76 10.65 -15.37
C TYR A 166 3.28 10.33 -16.78
N ARG A 167 3.52 11.35 -17.61
CA ARG A 167 4.14 11.14 -18.94
C ARG A 167 5.56 10.61 -18.81
N SER A 168 6.35 11.15 -17.89
CA SER A 168 7.70 10.65 -17.58
C SER A 168 7.67 9.21 -17.08
N ALA A 169 6.71 8.86 -16.20
CA ALA A 169 6.54 7.50 -15.72
C ALA A 169 6.32 6.52 -16.88
N LEU A 170 5.46 6.88 -17.83
CA LEU A 170 5.19 6.08 -19.03
C LEU A 170 6.38 6.01 -19.99
N SER A 171 7.15 7.09 -20.16
CA SER A 171 8.32 7.07 -21.05
C SER A 171 9.45 6.20 -20.52
N HIS A 172 9.59 6.10 -19.19
CA HIS A 172 10.55 5.21 -18.54
C HIS A 172 10.10 3.74 -18.50
N GLN A 173 8.86 3.44 -18.93
CA GLN A 173 8.28 2.11 -18.82
C GLN A 173 7.39 1.78 -20.03
N LEU A 174 8.01 1.42 -21.16
CA LEU A 174 7.27 0.84 -22.30
C LEU A 174 6.64 -0.54 -21.96
N LEU A 175 6.96 -1.15 -20.80
CA LEU A 175 6.50 -2.47 -20.36
C LEU A 175 6.33 -2.58 -18.82
N TYR A 176 5.30 -1.97 -18.21
CA TYR A 176 4.74 -2.41 -16.92
C TYR A 176 3.23 -2.05 -16.78
N PRO A 177 2.42 -2.81 -16.01
CA PRO A 177 1.00 -3.03 -16.29
C PRO A 177 0.08 -2.22 -15.38
N THR A 178 -0.09 -0.92 -15.65
CA THR A 178 -1.33 -0.19 -15.31
C THR A 178 -1.69 0.78 -16.41
N ARG A 179 -1.69 0.30 -17.66
CA ARG A 179 -2.23 1.04 -18.83
C ARG A 179 -3.72 1.40 -18.66
N GLY A 180 -4.41 0.84 -17.65
CA GLY A 180 -5.81 1.10 -17.33
C GLY A 180 -6.09 2.41 -16.58
N GLU A 181 -5.21 2.83 -15.66
CA GLU A 181 -5.48 4.00 -14.80
C GLU A 181 -5.11 5.34 -15.46
N VAL A 182 -4.19 5.34 -16.44
CA VAL A 182 -3.68 6.56 -17.07
C VAL A 182 -4.46 6.96 -18.33
N LYS A 183 -5.17 6.02 -18.97
CA LYS A 183 -5.99 6.30 -20.16
C LYS A 183 -7.14 7.29 -19.90
N PRO A 184 -7.88 7.23 -18.77
CA PRO A 184 -8.96 8.19 -18.51
C PRO A 184 -8.46 9.62 -18.30
N LEU A 185 -7.23 9.80 -17.82
CA LEU A 185 -6.64 11.11 -17.52
C LEU A 185 -6.12 11.85 -18.75
N GLN A 186 -6.03 11.19 -19.91
CA GLN A 186 -5.61 11.81 -21.17
C GLN A 186 -6.78 12.39 -21.98
N GLN A 187 -8.03 12.16 -21.56
CA GLN A 187 -9.24 12.57 -22.27
C GLN A 187 -9.98 13.76 -21.62
N GLN A 188 -9.37 14.40 -20.61
CA GLN A 188 -9.84 15.63 -19.98
C GLN A 188 -8.80 16.73 -20.15
#